data_AF-A0A1B8WKF6-F1
#
_entry.id   AF-A0A1B8WKF6-F1
#
_cell.length_a   1.000
_cell.length_b   1.000
_cell.length_c   1.000
_cell.angle_alpha   90.00
_cell.angle_beta   90.00
_cell.angle_gamma   90.00
#
_symmetry.space_group_name_H-M   'P 1'
#
loop_
_entity.id
_entity.type
_entity.pdbx_description
1 polymer ?
#
loop_
_entity_poly.entity_id
_entity_poly.type
_entity_poly.pdbx_seq_one_letter_code
_entity_poly.pdbx_strand_id
1 'polypeptide(L)'
;MQRHITFISRNEKFIEEFSNFNDFDTFFLALVAPFLVSDEHGTLICEQPFIMSKENKEKIKNIIIPYTQLNRSFNKIMHFFIKINDGECFYFFPDKLTQELCIDCQKSLEYYNQRFDHEWVQKMMQSYLDNNSKLSQIHEQLSKDFSVSFFSYNKKEYLGERNKNKRVCRFCNRDMNKGASFKNEAHTIPAFLGNTTLFQNEECDECNSYFGSTIENDLEKYTKLLRIFAGTKGRNGVPELRNGDTIFFYSEVEDGIGIPVIVSDKNMAATELAIQISNEEMFTPENVYKMFCKIFFSVVNSELLNKFDDTLKWVRNNIPLIENLPVVAFSFFQERKHEQPYAATFIKKEADDKTPNAFIEIGFGQFVYITQIPSRENESELLYTAEQFNKFLRSLPHYKNAYFNYYDFSGKTPEHFHLNFFQHVD
;
A
#
# COMPACT_ATOMS: atom_id res chain seq x y z
N MET A 1 8.02 -21.15 36.93
CA MET A 1 8.47 -19.94 36.20
C MET A 1 7.99 -20.09 34.75
N GLN A 2 7.33 -19.08 34.18
CA GLN A 2 6.91 -19.13 32.77
C GLN A 2 8.12 -18.87 31.88
N ARG A 3 8.39 -19.80 30.96
CA ARG A 3 9.45 -19.69 29.95
C ARG A 3 8.81 -19.63 28.57
N HIS A 4 9.49 -19.02 27.61
CA HIS A 4 8.99 -18.86 26.25
C HIS A 4 10.03 -19.30 25.24
N ILE A 5 9.58 -19.85 24.11
CA ILE A 5 10.42 -19.95 22.91
C ILE A 5 9.67 -19.29 21.76
N THR A 6 10.33 -18.33 21.10
CA THR A 6 9.83 -17.72 19.88
C THR A 6 10.43 -18.43 18.68
N PHE A 7 9.60 -18.90 17.75
CA PHE A 7 10.01 -19.53 16.50
C PHE A 7 9.62 -18.65 15.31
N ILE A 8 10.56 -18.44 14.38
CA ILE A 8 10.36 -17.54 13.24
C ILE A 8 10.92 -18.18 11.97
N SER A 9 10.05 -18.35 10.97
CA SER A 9 10.43 -18.63 9.58
C SER A 9 9.90 -17.52 8.68
N ARG A 10 10.24 -17.57 7.39
CA ARG A 10 9.75 -16.60 6.39
C ARG A 10 8.23 -16.45 6.42
N ASN A 11 7.50 -17.56 6.60
CA ASN A 11 6.04 -17.60 6.42
C ASN A 11 5.25 -17.79 7.73
N GLU A 12 5.90 -18.15 8.82
CA GLU A 12 5.24 -18.50 10.08
C GLU A 12 6.03 -17.96 11.26
N LYS A 13 5.30 -17.46 12.27
CA LYS A 13 5.87 -17.15 13.58
C LYS A 13 4.89 -17.55 14.67
N PHE A 14 5.41 -18.08 15.77
CA PHE A 14 4.61 -18.30 16.97
C PHE A 14 5.51 -18.29 18.21
N ILE A 15 4.89 -18.03 19.35
CA ILE A 15 5.53 -18.04 20.66
C ILE A 15 4.87 -19.17 21.44
N GLU A 16 5.67 -20.12 21.91
CA GLU A 16 5.18 -21.19 22.76
C GLU A 16 5.57 -20.91 24.21
N GLU A 17 4.58 -20.94 25.10
CA GLU A 17 4.76 -20.77 26.53
C GLU A 17 4.88 -22.13 27.21
N PHE A 18 5.89 -22.26 28.07
CA PHE A 18 6.13 -23.43 28.90
C PHE A 18 5.90 -23.08 30.37
N SER A 19 4.83 -23.64 30.93
CA SER A 19 4.53 -23.55 32.36
C SER A 19 5.06 -24.79 33.09
N ASN A 20 5.94 -24.59 34.07
CA ASN A 20 6.48 -25.65 34.94
C ASN A 20 7.17 -26.82 34.18
N PHE A 21 7.81 -26.53 33.04
CA PHE A 21 8.61 -27.50 32.32
C PHE A 21 10.05 -27.51 32.86
N ASN A 22 10.34 -28.48 33.72
CA ASN A 22 11.62 -28.55 34.44
C ASN A 22 12.84 -28.78 33.52
N ASP A 23 12.63 -29.42 32.36
CA ASP A 23 13.71 -29.73 31.41
C ASP A 23 13.92 -28.63 30.34
N PHE A 24 13.38 -27.43 30.54
CA PHE A 24 13.39 -26.36 29.54
C PHE A 24 14.79 -26.04 29.01
N ASP A 25 15.76 -25.80 29.88
CA ASP A 25 17.11 -25.40 29.47
C ASP A 25 17.82 -26.54 28.72
N THR A 26 17.70 -27.79 29.21
CA THR A 26 18.23 -28.98 28.55
C THR A 26 17.58 -29.20 27.18
N PHE A 27 16.26 -29.05 27.09
CA PHE A 27 15.52 -29.18 25.82
C PHE A 27 15.93 -28.10 24.83
N PHE A 28 16.00 -26.84 25.26
CA PHE A 28 16.40 -25.72 24.40
C PHE A 28 17.82 -25.90 23.87
N LEU A 29 18.78 -26.26 24.75
CA LEU A 29 20.15 -26.55 24.32
C LEU A 29 20.21 -27.74 23.36
N ALA A 30 19.41 -28.78 23.59
CA ALA A 30 19.30 -29.90 22.66
C ALA A 30 18.78 -29.46 21.29
N LEU A 31 17.82 -28.53 21.22
CA LEU A 31 17.33 -27.98 19.94
C LEU A 31 18.40 -27.16 19.21
N VAL A 32 19.27 -26.45 19.93
CA VAL A 32 20.36 -25.65 19.33
C VAL A 32 21.52 -26.52 18.87
N ALA A 33 21.80 -27.62 19.58
CA ALA A 33 22.97 -28.46 19.35
C ALA A 33 23.24 -28.89 17.89
N PRO A 34 22.22 -29.24 17.06
CA PRO A 34 22.43 -29.58 15.65
C PRO A 34 23.03 -28.45 14.79
N PHE A 35 22.99 -27.21 15.27
CA PHE A 35 23.39 -26.02 14.52
C PHE A 35 24.67 -25.38 15.03
N LEU A 36 25.29 -25.94 16.05
CA LEU A 36 26.55 -25.43 16.57
C LEU A 36 27.68 -25.71 15.57
N VAL A 37 28.51 -24.70 15.33
CA VAL A 37 29.70 -24.80 14.48
C VAL A 37 30.92 -24.60 15.37
N SER A 38 32.03 -25.28 15.08
CA SER A 38 33.30 -25.00 15.75
C SER A 38 34.02 -23.86 15.04
N ASP A 39 34.49 -22.87 15.79
CA ASP A 39 35.45 -21.90 15.29
C ASP A 39 36.86 -22.52 15.14
N GLU A 40 37.81 -21.72 14.64
CA GLU A 40 39.21 -22.10 14.43
C GLU A 40 39.98 -22.47 15.71
N HIS A 41 39.43 -22.16 16.89
CA HIS A 41 39.98 -22.45 18.20
C HIS A 41 39.28 -23.63 18.91
N GLY A 42 38.30 -24.27 18.27
CA GLY A 42 37.54 -25.36 18.86
C GLY A 42 36.36 -24.92 19.74
N THR A 43 36.04 -23.62 19.78
CA THR A 43 34.89 -23.09 20.51
C THR A 43 33.63 -23.32 19.71
N LEU A 44 32.59 -23.86 20.36
CA LEU A 44 31.27 -24.01 19.74
C LEU A 44 30.58 -22.65 19.70
N ILE A 45 30.30 -22.18 18.49
CA ILE A 45 29.54 -20.97 18.22
C ILE A 45 28.15 -21.32 17.69
N CYS A 46 27.18 -20.51 18.10
CA CYS A 46 25.80 -20.58 17.63
C CYS A 46 25.51 -19.31 16.86
N GLU A 47 25.55 -19.39 15.53
CA GLU A 47 25.18 -18.26 14.67
C GLU A 47 23.75 -18.44 14.16
N GLN A 48 22.99 -17.34 14.21
CA GLN A 48 21.65 -17.27 13.66
C GLN A 48 21.59 -16.24 12.51
N PRO A 49 20.75 -16.45 11.48
CA PRO A 49 19.73 -17.49 11.39
C PRO A 49 20.32 -18.88 11.14
N PHE A 50 19.61 -19.90 11.62
CA PHE A 50 19.94 -21.29 11.35
C PHE A 50 19.56 -21.66 9.93
N ILE A 51 20.36 -22.52 9.29
CA ILE A 51 20.05 -23.10 7.98
C ILE A 51 19.59 -24.53 8.17
N MET A 52 18.41 -24.86 7.65
CA MET A 52 17.87 -26.20 7.74
C MET A 52 18.63 -27.15 6.79
N SER A 53 18.98 -28.33 7.30
CA SER A 53 19.47 -29.45 6.49
C SER A 53 18.63 -30.69 6.77
N LYS A 54 18.58 -31.65 5.84
CA LYS A 54 17.93 -32.96 6.07
C LYS A 54 18.43 -33.65 7.35
N GLU A 55 19.74 -33.58 7.60
CA GLU A 55 20.37 -34.17 8.79
C GLU A 55 19.90 -33.46 10.07
N ASN A 56 19.94 -32.13 10.10
CA ASN A 56 19.51 -31.35 11.26
C ASN A 56 18.02 -31.53 11.54
N LYS A 57 17.21 -31.64 10.48
CA LYS A 57 15.77 -31.91 10.61
C LYS A 57 15.50 -33.24 11.31
N GLU A 58 16.20 -34.32 10.94
CA GLU A 58 16.04 -35.62 11.62
C GLU A 58 16.59 -35.59 13.05
N LYS A 59 17.73 -34.91 13.31
CA LYS A 59 18.24 -34.71 14.68
C LYS A 59 17.20 -34.01 15.57
N ILE A 60 16.65 -32.89 15.12
CA ILE A 60 15.60 -32.14 15.85
C ILE A 60 14.37 -33.01 16.11
N LYS A 61 13.93 -33.76 15.09
CA LYS A 61 12.78 -34.65 15.22
C LYS A 61 13.01 -35.69 16.33
N ASN A 62 14.19 -36.30 16.39
CA ASN A 62 14.54 -37.23 17.45
C ASN A 62 14.61 -36.58 18.84
N ILE A 63 15.00 -35.30 18.91
CA ILE A 63 14.98 -34.52 20.16
C ILE A 63 13.55 -34.25 20.63
N ILE A 64 12.62 -33.94 19.72
CA ILE A 64 11.25 -33.53 20.10
C ILE A 64 10.34 -34.74 20.39
N ILE A 65 10.50 -35.87 19.69
CA ILE A 65 9.63 -37.07 19.82
C ILE A 65 9.39 -37.50 21.28
N PRO A 66 10.40 -37.59 22.17
CA PRO A 66 10.19 -37.97 23.57
C PRO A 66 9.22 -37.04 24.31
N TYR A 67 9.12 -35.78 23.90
CA TYR A 67 8.29 -34.77 24.55
C TYR A 67 6.89 -34.64 23.94
N THR A 68 6.61 -35.22 22.76
CA THR A 68 5.30 -35.05 22.08
C THR A 68 4.12 -35.63 22.84
N GLN A 69 4.36 -36.62 23.71
CA GLN A 69 3.33 -37.22 24.57
C GLN A 69 3.02 -36.38 25.81
N LEU A 70 3.88 -35.43 26.16
CA LEU A 70 3.75 -34.61 27.38
C LEU A 70 2.81 -33.43 27.17
N ASN A 71 2.86 -32.80 25.99
CA ASN A 71 2.05 -31.62 25.68
C ASN A 71 1.88 -31.44 24.16
N ARG A 72 0.69 -31.00 23.73
CA ARG A 72 0.39 -30.61 22.35
C ARG A 72 1.31 -29.49 21.83
N SER A 73 1.88 -28.66 22.70
CA SER A 73 2.88 -27.64 22.38
C SER A 73 4.06 -28.19 21.57
N PHE A 74 4.57 -29.37 21.92
CA PHE A 74 5.69 -30.00 21.20
C PHE A 74 5.32 -30.44 19.78
N ASN A 75 4.05 -30.75 19.51
CA ASN A 75 3.59 -31.05 18.15
C ASN A 75 3.62 -29.80 17.25
N LYS A 76 3.33 -28.61 17.81
CA LYS A 76 3.46 -27.35 17.06
C LYS A 76 4.92 -27.07 16.70
N ILE A 77 5.82 -27.29 17.66
CA ILE A 77 7.27 -27.13 17.45
C ILE A 77 7.77 -28.10 16.38
N MET A 78 7.37 -29.36 16.45
CA MET A 78 7.68 -30.35 15.41
C MET A 78 7.20 -29.89 14.03
N HIS A 79 5.94 -29.44 13.95
CA HIS A 79 5.33 -28.99 12.72
C HIS A 79 6.04 -27.77 12.11
N PHE A 80 6.52 -26.85 12.94
CA PHE A 80 7.34 -25.73 12.49
C PHE A 80 8.60 -26.20 11.75
N PHE A 81 9.38 -27.11 12.34
CA PHE A 81 10.61 -27.61 11.73
C PHE A 81 10.36 -28.46 10.47
N ILE A 82 9.26 -29.21 10.42
CA ILE A 82 8.90 -30.01 9.25
C ILE A 82 8.69 -29.11 8.01
N LYS A 83 8.03 -27.97 8.19
CA LYS A 83 7.67 -27.03 7.12
C LYS A 83 8.85 -26.27 6.50
N ILE A 84 9.98 -26.15 7.20
CA ILE A 84 11.14 -25.42 6.70
C ILE A 84 11.84 -26.28 5.65
N ASN A 85 12.03 -25.79 4.43
CA ASN A 85 12.65 -26.58 3.36
C ASN A 85 14.16 -26.75 3.57
N ASP A 86 14.76 -27.71 2.87
CA ASP A 86 16.20 -27.92 2.89
C ASP A 86 16.92 -26.67 2.35
N GLY A 87 17.88 -26.16 3.12
CA GLY A 87 18.61 -24.93 2.82
C GLY A 87 17.88 -23.63 3.15
N GLU A 88 16.66 -23.65 3.71
CA GLU A 88 15.97 -22.44 4.18
C GLU A 88 16.46 -21.99 5.56
N CYS A 89 16.51 -20.68 5.75
CA CYS A 89 16.90 -20.02 6.98
C CYS A 89 15.71 -19.76 7.92
N PHE A 90 15.96 -19.84 9.23
CA PHE A 90 14.97 -19.58 10.28
C PHE A 90 15.65 -19.15 11.60
N TYR A 91 14.84 -18.64 12.54
CA TYR A 91 15.30 -18.29 13.89
C TYR A 91 14.49 -19.04 14.96
N PHE A 92 15.11 -19.26 16.11
CA PHE A 92 14.36 -19.45 17.36
C PHE A 92 15.14 -18.92 18.57
N PHE A 93 14.40 -18.36 19.54
CA PHE A 93 14.96 -17.65 20.70
C PHE A 93 14.35 -18.17 22.01
N PRO A 94 15.13 -18.28 23.10
CA PRO A 94 14.65 -18.75 24.41
C PRO A 94 13.87 -17.67 25.18
N ASP A 95 13.23 -16.76 24.46
CA ASP A 95 12.51 -15.62 25.02
C ASP A 95 11.33 -15.22 24.15
N LYS A 96 10.43 -14.42 24.75
CA LYS A 96 9.32 -13.80 24.06
C LYS A 96 9.79 -12.55 23.33
N LEU A 97 9.79 -12.57 22.00
CA LEU A 97 10.09 -11.39 21.20
C LEU A 97 8.86 -10.50 20.98
N THR A 98 9.10 -9.21 20.75
CA THR A 98 8.06 -8.28 20.32
C THR A 98 7.61 -8.59 18.88
N GLN A 99 6.41 -8.15 18.52
CA GLN A 99 5.91 -8.33 17.16
C GLN A 99 6.80 -7.64 16.11
N GLU A 100 7.36 -6.48 16.45
CA GLU A 100 8.28 -5.69 15.64
C GLU A 100 9.58 -6.46 15.35
N LEU A 101 10.27 -6.95 16.39
CA LEU A 101 11.47 -7.76 16.22
C LEU A 101 11.20 -9.02 15.39
N CYS A 102 10.02 -9.63 15.54
CA CYS A 102 9.66 -10.77 14.71
C CYS A 102 9.53 -10.40 13.23
N ILE A 103 8.97 -9.22 12.91
CA ILE A 103 8.85 -8.73 11.53
C ILE A 103 10.24 -8.46 10.96
N ASP A 104 11.13 -7.86 11.75
CA ASP A 104 12.51 -7.58 11.33
C ASP A 104 13.30 -8.87 11.05
N CYS A 105 13.16 -9.89 11.91
CA CYS A 105 13.70 -11.22 11.66
C CYS A 105 13.11 -11.85 10.39
N GLN A 106 11.79 -11.74 10.16
CA GLN A 106 11.19 -12.28 8.93
C GLN A 106 11.73 -11.56 7.68
N LYS A 107 11.95 -10.24 7.77
CA LYS A 107 12.54 -9.47 6.67
C LYS A 107 13.98 -9.89 6.38
N SER A 108 14.81 -10.10 7.40
CA SER A 108 16.19 -10.58 7.18
C SER A 108 16.21 -11.97 6.53
N LEU A 109 15.28 -12.87 6.90
CA LEU A 109 15.15 -14.19 6.29
C LEU A 109 14.84 -14.12 4.79
N GLU A 110 14.17 -13.08 4.29
CA GLU A 110 13.95 -12.92 2.84
C GLU A 110 15.28 -12.78 2.09
N TYR A 111 16.25 -12.08 2.67
CA TYR A 111 17.57 -11.89 2.07
C TYR A 111 18.45 -13.13 2.24
N TYR A 112 18.48 -13.74 3.42
CA TYR A 112 19.26 -14.97 3.63
C TYR A 112 18.78 -16.13 2.74
N ASN A 113 17.47 -16.26 2.53
CA ASN A 113 16.92 -17.29 1.65
C ASN A 113 17.21 -17.03 0.16
N GLN A 114 17.62 -15.81 -0.20
CA GLN A 114 18.15 -15.47 -1.53
C GLN A 114 19.67 -15.68 -1.63
N ARG A 115 20.31 -16.28 -0.61
CA ARG A 115 21.74 -16.60 -0.54
C ARG A 115 22.67 -15.38 -0.46
N PHE A 116 22.17 -14.22 -0.03
CA PHE A 116 23.03 -13.10 0.35
C PHE A 116 23.82 -13.42 1.64
N ASP A 117 25.08 -13.00 1.70
CA ASP A 117 25.95 -13.20 2.86
C ASP A 117 25.57 -12.29 4.05
N HIS A 118 26.14 -12.60 5.22
CA HIS A 118 25.80 -11.91 6.46
C HIS A 118 26.11 -10.40 6.43
N GLU A 119 27.23 -10.01 5.84
CA GLU A 119 27.67 -8.60 5.76
C GLU A 119 26.70 -7.78 4.89
N TRP A 120 26.29 -8.33 3.75
CA TRP A 120 25.30 -7.71 2.87
C TRP A 120 23.95 -7.58 3.57
N VAL A 121 23.49 -8.64 4.25
CA VAL A 121 22.21 -8.61 4.96
C VAL A 121 22.24 -7.59 6.09
N GLN A 122 23.33 -7.48 6.85
CA GLN A 122 23.49 -6.44 7.88
C GLN A 122 23.34 -5.03 7.28
N LYS A 123 24.02 -4.74 6.17
CA LYS A 123 23.94 -3.43 5.50
C LYS A 123 22.52 -3.09 5.05
N MET A 124 21.82 -4.06 4.47
CA MET A 124 20.44 -3.86 3.99
C MET A 124 19.43 -3.77 5.13
N MET A 125 19.61 -4.56 6.18
CA MET A 125 18.79 -4.47 7.39
C MET A 125 19.01 -3.16 8.11
N GLN A 126 20.24 -2.64 8.18
CA GLN A 126 20.50 -1.31 8.74
C GLN A 126 19.72 -0.24 7.98
N SER A 127 19.79 -0.23 6.64
CA SER A 127 19.01 0.71 5.82
C SER A 127 17.49 0.55 6.04
N TYR A 128 17.00 -0.68 6.13
CA TYR A 128 15.59 -0.97 6.41
C TYR A 128 15.15 -0.46 7.79
N LEU A 129 15.95 -0.68 8.83
CA LEU A 129 15.69 -0.21 10.19
C LEU A 129 15.76 1.32 10.29
N ASP A 130 16.74 1.94 9.64
CA ASP A 130 16.87 3.41 9.57
C ASP A 130 15.63 4.02 8.90
N ASN A 131 15.18 3.43 7.79
CA ASN A 131 13.96 3.86 7.10
C ASN A 131 12.71 3.69 7.98
N ASN A 132 12.56 2.56 8.68
CA ASN A 132 11.45 2.34 9.60
C ASN A 132 11.46 3.34 10.76
N SER A 133 12.63 3.62 11.34
CA SER A 133 12.77 4.62 12.41
C SER A 133 12.35 6.01 11.95
N LYS A 134 12.73 6.41 10.72
CA LYS A 134 12.34 7.67 10.10
C LYS A 134 10.84 7.73 9.83
N LEU A 135 10.24 6.63 9.35
CA LEU A 135 8.80 6.53 9.15
C LEU A 135 8.03 6.65 10.48
N SER A 136 8.51 6.00 11.54
CA SER A 136 7.93 6.11 12.89
C SER A 136 7.97 7.54 13.42
N GLN A 137 9.08 8.25 13.24
CA GLN A 137 9.20 9.67 13.62
C GLN A 137 8.25 10.57 12.82
N ILE A 138 8.14 10.34 11.51
CA ILE A 138 7.18 11.05 10.66
C ILE A 138 5.75 10.79 11.14
N HIS A 139 5.41 9.52 11.38
CA HIS A 139 4.09 9.14 11.88
C HIS A 139 3.77 9.80 13.21
N GLU A 140 4.71 9.82 14.15
CA GLU A 140 4.55 10.50 15.44
C GLU A 140 4.30 12.00 15.28
N GLN A 141 5.08 12.67 14.41
CA GLN A 141 4.92 14.09 14.14
C GLN A 141 3.56 14.41 13.51
N LEU A 142 3.15 13.65 12.49
CA LEU A 142 1.86 13.83 11.84
C LEU A 142 0.69 13.51 12.76
N SER A 143 0.85 12.51 13.63
CA SER A 143 -0.17 12.08 14.58
C SER A 143 -0.51 13.15 15.63
N LYS A 144 0.29 14.21 15.77
CA LYS A 144 -0.04 15.34 16.65
C LYS A 144 -1.24 16.12 16.12
N ASP A 145 -1.23 16.41 14.83
CA ASP A 145 -2.22 17.29 14.19
C ASP A 145 -3.31 16.50 13.45
N PHE A 146 -2.98 15.31 12.96
CA PHE A 146 -3.86 14.50 12.10
C PHE A 146 -4.10 13.11 12.66
N SER A 147 -5.32 12.60 12.47
CA SER A 147 -5.61 11.17 12.42
C SER A 147 -5.19 10.67 11.04
N VAL A 148 -4.13 9.86 11.00
CA VAL A 148 -3.57 9.31 9.76
C VAL A 148 -4.00 7.85 9.61
N SER A 149 -4.41 7.46 8.41
CA SER A 149 -4.68 6.05 8.09
C SER A 149 -4.10 5.72 6.72
N PHE A 150 -3.35 4.63 6.64
CA PHE A 150 -2.64 4.21 5.43
C PHE A 150 -3.19 2.86 4.94
N PHE A 151 -3.57 2.80 3.67
CA PHE A 151 -4.23 1.65 3.07
C PHE A 151 -3.42 1.15 1.87
N SER A 152 -2.57 0.16 2.11
CA SER A 152 -1.80 -0.55 1.09
C SER A 152 -1.67 -2.00 1.53
N TYR A 153 -2.06 -2.94 0.66
CA TYR A 153 -2.12 -4.35 1.02
C TYR A 153 -1.57 -5.22 -0.11
N ASN A 154 -0.80 -6.24 0.27
CA ASN A 154 -0.27 -7.25 -0.65
C ASN A 154 -1.21 -8.46 -0.81
N LYS A 155 -2.33 -8.47 -0.08
CA LYS A 155 -3.36 -9.52 -0.11
C LYS A 155 -4.73 -8.87 -0.14
N LYS A 156 -5.73 -9.61 -0.63
CA LYS A 156 -7.12 -9.15 -0.68
C LYS A 156 -7.62 -8.76 0.71
N GLU A 157 -8.00 -7.50 0.87
CA GLU A 157 -8.67 -6.94 2.02
C GLU A 157 -9.98 -6.28 1.62
N TYR A 158 -10.99 -6.47 2.48
CA TYR A 158 -12.32 -5.92 2.25
C TYR A 158 -12.68 -5.03 3.44
N LEU A 159 -12.77 -3.73 3.17
CA LEU A 159 -13.17 -2.72 4.14
C LEU A 159 -14.69 -2.78 4.37
N GLY A 160 -15.14 -2.28 5.52
CA GLY A 160 -16.56 -2.23 5.89
C GLY A 160 -17.14 -3.57 6.38
N GLU A 161 -18.44 -3.58 6.66
CA GLU A 161 -19.15 -4.73 7.23
C GLU A 161 -19.11 -5.99 6.33
N ARG A 162 -18.54 -7.07 6.88
CA ARG A 162 -18.36 -8.34 6.17
C ARG A 162 -19.69 -9.05 5.95
N ASN A 163 -20.60 -8.98 6.91
CA ASN A 163 -21.94 -9.57 6.81
C ASN A 163 -22.83 -8.75 5.88
N LYS A 164 -23.13 -9.31 4.71
CA LYS A 164 -23.93 -8.65 3.67
C LYS A 164 -25.27 -8.08 4.16
N ASN A 165 -25.94 -8.74 5.10
CA ASN A 165 -27.26 -8.32 5.61
C ASN A 165 -27.19 -7.11 6.54
N LYS A 166 -26.00 -6.73 7.02
CA LYS A 166 -25.78 -5.59 7.90
C LYS A 166 -25.20 -4.38 7.17
N ARG A 167 -24.86 -4.53 5.89
CA ARG A 167 -24.22 -3.47 5.11
C ARG A 167 -25.18 -2.30 4.87
N VAL A 168 -24.66 -1.10 5.10
CA VAL A 168 -25.29 0.16 4.70
C VAL A 168 -24.37 0.80 3.68
N CYS A 169 -24.90 1.18 2.51
CA CYS A 169 -24.07 1.78 1.48
C CYS A 169 -23.54 3.14 1.93
N ARG A 170 -22.21 3.33 1.92
CA ARG A 170 -21.52 4.56 2.33
C ARG A 170 -21.85 5.78 1.46
N PHE A 171 -22.38 5.56 0.25
CA PHE A 171 -22.67 6.63 -0.72
C PHE A 171 -24.15 7.00 -0.85
N CYS A 172 -25.10 6.09 -0.58
CA CYS A 172 -26.56 6.42 -0.58
C CYS A 172 -27.21 6.30 0.79
N ASN A 173 -26.50 5.74 1.76
CA ASN A 173 -27.07 5.39 3.05
C ASN A 173 -28.28 4.43 2.96
N ARG A 174 -28.35 3.64 1.87
CA ARG A 174 -29.34 2.57 1.68
C ARG A 174 -28.76 1.24 2.10
N ASP A 175 -29.53 0.48 2.87
CA ASP A 175 -29.30 -0.92 3.18
C ASP A 175 -30.12 -1.82 2.25
N MET A 176 -30.09 -3.13 2.48
CA MET A 176 -30.87 -4.09 1.69
C MET A 176 -32.39 -3.88 1.80
N ASN A 177 -32.89 -3.43 2.96
CA ASN A 177 -34.32 -3.16 3.16
C ASN A 177 -34.79 -1.93 2.36
N LYS A 178 -33.87 -1.00 2.09
CA LYS A 178 -34.08 0.17 1.22
C LYS A 178 -33.71 -0.10 -0.25
N GLY A 179 -33.51 -1.36 -0.63
CA GLY A 179 -33.28 -1.77 -2.02
C GLY A 179 -31.82 -1.75 -2.49
N ALA A 180 -30.83 -1.58 -1.60
CA ALA A 180 -29.43 -1.74 -1.98
C ALA A 180 -29.07 -3.22 -2.20
N SER A 181 -28.28 -3.51 -3.22
CA SER A 181 -27.67 -4.82 -3.43
C SER A 181 -26.15 -4.70 -3.37
N PHE A 182 -25.48 -5.72 -2.82
CA PHE A 182 -24.03 -5.78 -2.66
C PHE A 182 -23.49 -7.06 -3.30
N LYS A 183 -23.76 -7.26 -4.59
CA LYS A 183 -23.35 -8.46 -5.34
C LYS A 183 -21.98 -8.27 -5.99
N ASN A 184 -21.64 -7.05 -6.37
CA ASN A 184 -20.40 -6.71 -7.06
C ASN A 184 -19.24 -6.59 -6.06
N GLU A 185 -18.04 -6.94 -6.54
CA GLU A 185 -16.79 -6.70 -5.81
C GLU A 185 -16.31 -5.27 -6.12
N ALA A 186 -16.81 -4.30 -5.36
CA ALA A 186 -16.47 -2.90 -5.53
C ALA A 186 -15.02 -2.64 -5.08
N HIS A 187 -14.24 -2.00 -5.95
CA HIS A 187 -12.85 -1.66 -5.66
C HIS A 187 -12.78 -0.30 -4.96
N THR A 188 -12.01 -0.22 -3.88
CA THR A 188 -11.81 1.04 -3.13
C THR A 188 -11.06 2.05 -3.99
N ILE A 189 -9.93 1.62 -4.57
CA ILE A 189 -9.18 2.33 -5.62
C ILE A 189 -9.49 1.61 -6.95
N PRO A 190 -9.76 2.31 -8.07
CA PRO A 190 -10.12 1.65 -9.32
C PRO A 190 -9.12 0.59 -9.78
N ALA A 191 -9.63 -0.51 -10.33
CA ALA A 191 -8.81 -1.65 -10.75
C ALA A 191 -7.78 -1.27 -11.83
N PHE A 192 -8.11 -0.30 -12.71
CA PHE A 192 -7.20 0.16 -13.75
C PHE A 192 -5.94 0.84 -13.21
N LEU A 193 -5.94 1.30 -11.95
CA LEU A 193 -4.76 1.84 -11.26
C LEU A 193 -3.87 0.75 -10.64
N GLY A 194 -4.12 -0.53 -10.95
CA GLY A 194 -3.33 -1.65 -10.43
C GLY A 194 -3.88 -2.29 -9.17
N ASN A 195 -5.04 -1.85 -8.68
CA ASN A 195 -5.63 -2.41 -7.46
C ASN A 195 -6.14 -3.83 -7.69
N THR A 196 -5.52 -4.81 -7.02
CA THR A 196 -6.03 -6.19 -6.95
C THR A 196 -6.34 -6.64 -5.52
N THR A 197 -6.13 -5.75 -4.55
CA THR A 197 -6.11 -6.13 -3.13
C THR A 197 -7.13 -5.38 -2.28
N LEU A 198 -7.57 -4.17 -2.61
CA LEU A 198 -8.40 -3.36 -1.71
C LEU A 198 -9.84 -3.19 -2.21
N PHE A 199 -10.79 -3.77 -1.49
CA PHE A 199 -12.22 -3.79 -1.84
C PHE A 199 -13.08 -3.12 -0.76
N GLN A 200 -14.24 -2.62 -1.16
CA GLN A 200 -15.19 -1.95 -0.27
C GLN A 200 -16.52 -2.73 -0.23
N ASN A 201 -16.84 -3.32 0.93
CA ASN A 201 -18.08 -4.09 1.10
C ASN A 201 -19.33 -3.22 1.08
N GLU A 202 -19.22 -1.97 1.50
CA GLU A 202 -20.32 -1.03 1.73
C GLU A 202 -20.52 -0.06 0.56
N GLU A 203 -20.15 -0.47 -0.65
CA GLU A 203 -20.53 0.20 -1.90
C GLU A 203 -21.58 -0.68 -2.60
N CYS A 204 -22.81 -0.20 -2.72
CA CYS A 204 -23.86 -0.98 -3.36
C CYS A 204 -23.74 -0.96 -4.90
N ASP A 205 -24.29 -1.98 -5.54
CA ASP A 205 -24.18 -2.22 -6.99
C ASP A 205 -24.65 -1.02 -7.82
N GLU A 206 -25.67 -0.29 -7.37
CA GLU A 206 -26.15 0.93 -8.04
C GLU A 206 -25.11 2.06 -7.99
N CYS A 207 -24.45 2.26 -6.84
CA CYS A 207 -23.40 3.28 -6.72
C CYS A 207 -22.19 2.89 -7.53
N ASN A 208 -21.80 1.62 -7.45
CA ASN A 208 -20.68 1.08 -8.20
C ASN A 208 -20.90 1.24 -9.71
N SER A 209 -22.10 0.93 -10.21
CA SER A 209 -22.47 1.15 -11.60
C SER A 209 -22.50 2.64 -11.98
N TYR A 210 -23.01 3.50 -11.09
CA TYR A 210 -23.02 4.95 -11.31
C TYR A 210 -21.59 5.49 -11.45
N PHE A 211 -20.71 5.22 -10.50
CA PHE A 211 -19.33 5.69 -10.55
C PHE A 211 -18.57 5.14 -11.76
N GLY A 212 -18.72 3.84 -12.04
CA GLY A 212 -18.13 3.16 -13.20
C GLY A 212 -18.52 3.77 -14.54
N SER A 213 -19.76 4.26 -14.67
CA SER A 213 -20.27 4.87 -15.91
C SER A 213 -20.12 6.40 -15.96
N THR A 214 -19.64 7.03 -14.89
CA THR A 214 -19.49 8.49 -14.78
C THR A 214 -18.05 8.86 -14.44
N ILE A 215 -17.77 9.10 -13.16
CA ILE A 215 -16.53 9.69 -12.69
C ILE A 215 -15.30 8.78 -12.85
N GLU A 216 -15.48 7.46 -12.76
CA GLU A 216 -14.39 6.48 -12.91
C GLU A 216 -13.87 6.43 -14.35
N ASN A 217 -14.75 6.56 -15.34
CA ASN A 217 -14.40 6.58 -16.77
C ASN A 217 -13.52 7.80 -17.11
N ASP A 218 -13.80 8.97 -16.53
CA ASP A 218 -12.98 10.16 -16.75
C ASP A 218 -11.61 10.08 -16.09
N LEU A 219 -11.51 9.48 -14.89
CA LEU A 219 -10.23 9.16 -14.27
C LEU A 219 -9.44 8.12 -15.09
N GLU A 220 -10.11 7.14 -15.70
CA GLU A 220 -9.48 6.12 -16.53
C GLU A 220 -8.80 6.73 -17.76
N LYS A 221 -9.49 7.64 -18.45
CA LYS A 221 -8.96 8.42 -19.59
C LYS A 221 -7.82 9.32 -19.14
N TYR A 222 -8.02 10.11 -18.09
CA TYR A 222 -7.00 11.02 -17.55
C TYR A 222 -5.69 10.29 -17.19
N THR A 223 -5.79 9.13 -16.55
CA THR A 223 -4.59 8.38 -16.11
C THR A 223 -4.01 7.45 -17.17
N LYS A 224 -4.61 7.33 -18.36
CA LYS A 224 -4.23 6.34 -19.38
C LYS A 224 -2.76 6.46 -19.77
N LEU A 225 -2.28 7.67 -20.06
CA LEU A 225 -0.88 7.93 -20.39
C LEU A 225 0.06 7.50 -19.24
N LEU A 226 -0.28 7.88 -18.01
CA LEU A 226 0.50 7.55 -16.81
C LEU A 226 0.61 6.03 -16.60
N ARG A 227 -0.49 5.31 -16.82
CA ARG A 227 -0.51 3.84 -16.70
C ARG A 227 0.40 3.15 -17.71
N ILE A 228 0.51 3.68 -18.93
CA ILE A 228 1.45 3.16 -19.94
C ILE A 228 2.88 3.39 -19.47
N PHE A 229 3.22 4.61 -19.05
CA PHE A 229 4.56 4.93 -18.55
C PHE A 229 4.97 4.05 -17.37
N ALA A 230 4.07 3.82 -16.42
CA ALA A 230 4.35 3.00 -15.25
C ALA A 230 4.23 1.48 -15.51
N GLY A 231 3.70 1.04 -16.66
CA GLY A 231 3.35 -0.37 -16.87
C GLY A 231 2.29 -0.88 -15.88
N THR A 232 1.37 0.00 -15.48
CA THR A 232 0.32 -0.33 -14.50
C THR A 232 -0.74 -1.22 -15.15
N LYS A 233 -0.87 -2.44 -14.64
CA LYS A 233 -1.83 -3.43 -15.15
C LYS A 233 -3.21 -3.21 -14.54
N GLY A 234 -4.21 -3.00 -15.41
CA GLY A 234 -5.62 -3.11 -15.03
C GLY A 234 -6.16 -4.53 -15.25
N ARG A 235 -7.49 -4.65 -15.31
CA ARG A 235 -8.17 -5.94 -15.61
C ARG A 235 -7.80 -6.50 -16.99
N ASN A 236 -7.54 -5.62 -17.96
CA ASN A 236 -7.23 -5.98 -19.35
C ASN A 236 -5.73 -5.77 -19.69
N GLY A 237 -4.85 -5.83 -18.68
CA GLY A 237 -3.42 -5.55 -18.86
C GLY A 237 -3.09 -4.05 -18.81
N VAL A 238 -1.92 -3.69 -19.33
CA VAL A 238 -1.52 -2.28 -19.48
C VAL A 238 -2.25 -1.70 -20.69
N PRO A 239 -2.83 -0.49 -20.61
CA PRO A 239 -3.49 0.12 -21.76
C PRO A 239 -2.52 0.42 -22.90
N GLU A 240 -3.09 0.79 -24.04
CA GLU A 240 -2.36 1.23 -25.22
C GLU A 240 -3.04 2.48 -25.79
N LEU A 241 -2.24 3.35 -26.42
CA LEU A 241 -2.68 4.55 -27.12
C LEU A 241 -2.31 4.43 -28.61
N ARG A 242 -3.25 4.76 -29.50
CA ARG A 242 -3.06 4.73 -30.97
C ARG A 242 -3.60 6.01 -31.58
N ASN A 243 -2.87 6.59 -32.54
CA ASN A 243 -3.33 7.68 -33.39
C ASN A 243 -2.70 7.52 -34.78
N GLY A 244 -3.51 7.11 -35.76
CA GLY A 244 -3.02 6.69 -37.07
C GLY A 244 -1.99 5.56 -36.94
N ASP A 245 -0.84 5.74 -37.58
CA ASP A 245 0.28 4.78 -37.54
C ASP A 245 1.15 4.90 -36.27
N THR A 246 0.82 5.84 -35.37
CA THR A 246 1.56 6.00 -34.12
C THR A 246 0.95 5.18 -33.00
N ILE A 247 1.77 4.39 -32.32
CA ILE A 247 1.36 3.51 -31.23
C ILE A 247 2.24 3.77 -30.00
N PHE A 248 1.62 3.92 -28.84
CA PHE A 248 2.31 4.01 -27.54
C PHE A 248 1.80 2.92 -26.59
N PHE A 249 2.71 2.07 -26.13
CA PHE A 249 2.39 0.89 -25.31
C PHE A 249 3.52 0.57 -24.33
N TYR A 250 3.27 -0.36 -23.41
CA TYR A 250 4.29 -0.87 -22.49
C TYR A 250 4.76 -2.24 -22.96
N SER A 251 6.06 -2.41 -23.16
CA SER A 251 6.68 -3.68 -23.56
C SER A 251 7.40 -4.31 -22.38
N GLU A 252 7.05 -5.55 -22.04
CA GLU A 252 7.86 -6.39 -21.16
C GLU A 252 8.96 -7.06 -22.00
N VAL A 253 10.22 -6.91 -21.60
CA VAL A 253 11.36 -7.61 -22.21
C VAL A 253 11.74 -8.85 -21.37
N GLU A 254 12.58 -9.72 -21.93
CA GLU A 254 13.17 -10.83 -21.16
C GLU A 254 13.83 -10.30 -19.88
N ASP A 255 13.76 -11.07 -18.79
CA ASP A 255 14.15 -10.70 -17.41
C ASP A 255 13.19 -9.80 -16.63
N GLY A 256 11.96 -9.56 -17.11
CA GLY A 256 10.90 -8.90 -16.35
C GLY A 256 11.08 -7.38 -16.21
N ILE A 257 12.03 -6.80 -16.95
CA ILE A 257 12.14 -5.36 -17.14
C ILE A 257 11.06 -4.96 -18.15
N GLY A 258 10.33 -3.88 -17.89
CA GLY A 258 9.37 -3.35 -18.85
C GLY A 258 9.60 -1.88 -19.13
N ILE A 259 9.50 -1.50 -20.40
CA ILE A 259 9.75 -0.14 -20.87
C ILE A 259 8.55 0.41 -21.65
N PRO A 260 8.22 1.70 -21.50
CA PRO A 260 7.27 2.36 -22.39
C PRO A 260 7.92 2.53 -23.78
N VAL A 261 7.20 2.11 -24.82
CA VAL A 261 7.66 2.10 -26.22
C VAL A 261 6.68 2.89 -27.08
N ILE A 262 7.24 3.79 -27.89
CA ILE A 262 6.49 4.49 -28.94
C ILE A 262 7.02 4.09 -30.31
N VAL A 263 6.10 3.75 -31.22
CA VAL A 263 6.40 3.45 -32.63
C VAL A 263 5.71 4.53 -33.45
N SER A 264 6.50 5.31 -34.21
CA SER A 264 6.01 6.39 -35.07
C SER A 264 6.97 6.65 -36.22
N ASP A 265 6.43 6.99 -37.38
CA ASP A 265 7.22 7.54 -38.50
C ASP A 265 7.42 9.06 -38.38
N LYS A 266 6.86 9.70 -37.34
CA LYS A 266 6.98 11.13 -37.09
C LYS A 266 8.34 11.46 -36.45
N ASN A 267 9.01 12.48 -36.99
CA ASN A 267 10.26 12.99 -36.43
C ASN A 267 9.98 14.01 -35.31
N MET A 268 9.59 13.52 -34.14
CA MET A 268 9.26 14.33 -32.96
C MET A 268 9.70 13.60 -31.68
N ALA A 269 9.89 14.30 -30.56
CA ALA A 269 10.30 13.66 -29.32
C ALA A 269 9.23 12.65 -28.85
N ALA A 270 9.66 11.52 -28.30
CA ALA A 270 8.76 10.46 -27.83
C ALA A 270 7.72 10.97 -26.81
N THR A 271 8.13 11.89 -25.93
CA THR A 271 7.28 12.51 -24.91
C THR A 271 6.21 13.41 -25.52
N GLU A 272 6.58 14.25 -26.50
CA GLU A 272 5.63 15.11 -27.22
C GLU A 272 4.61 14.27 -27.99
N LEU A 273 5.06 13.19 -28.64
CA LEU A 273 4.17 12.26 -29.35
C LEU A 273 3.21 11.57 -28.37
N ALA A 274 3.72 11.10 -27.22
CA ALA A 274 2.90 10.45 -26.22
C ALA A 274 1.79 11.39 -25.68
N ILE A 275 2.11 12.65 -25.42
CA ILE A 275 1.13 13.69 -25.04
C ILE A 275 0.12 13.91 -26.18
N GLN A 276 0.59 14.05 -27.41
CA GLN A 276 -0.28 14.26 -28.58
C GLN A 276 -1.28 13.11 -28.78
N ILE A 277 -0.87 11.86 -28.63
CA ILE A 277 -1.75 10.69 -28.80
C ILE A 277 -2.72 10.58 -27.61
N SER A 278 -2.31 10.98 -26.41
CA SER A 278 -3.20 10.98 -25.25
C SER A 278 -4.37 11.96 -25.37
N ASN A 279 -4.26 12.96 -26.25
CA ASN A 279 -5.31 13.95 -26.49
C ASN A 279 -6.47 13.44 -27.35
N GLU A 280 -6.52 12.17 -27.76
CA GLU A 280 -7.73 11.66 -28.45
C GLU A 280 -8.93 11.51 -27.51
N GLU A 281 -8.68 11.27 -26.23
CA GLU A 281 -9.73 11.10 -25.23
C GLU A 281 -9.91 12.40 -24.43
N MET A 282 -11.16 12.82 -24.27
CA MET A 282 -11.53 13.93 -23.39
C MET A 282 -12.10 13.41 -22.07
N PHE A 283 -11.74 14.07 -20.98
CA PHE A 283 -12.25 13.80 -19.65
C PHE A 283 -12.73 15.10 -19.01
N THR A 284 -13.66 15.01 -18.05
CA THR A 284 -14.07 16.17 -17.25
C THR A 284 -13.21 16.28 -16.00
N PRO A 285 -12.45 17.38 -15.80
CA PRO A 285 -11.57 17.53 -14.63
C PRO A 285 -12.30 17.39 -13.29
N GLU A 286 -13.50 17.96 -13.16
CA GLU A 286 -14.30 17.86 -11.92
C GLU A 286 -14.57 16.39 -11.54
N ASN A 287 -14.77 15.52 -12.54
CA ASN A 287 -15.02 14.10 -12.32
C ASN A 287 -13.78 13.35 -11.84
N VAL A 288 -12.58 13.75 -12.28
CA VAL A 288 -11.31 13.23 -11.75
C VAL A 288 -11.17 13.59 -10.27
N TYR A 289 -11.48 14.83 -9.89
CA TYR A 289 -11.46 15.25 -8.49
C TYR A 289 -12.49 14.49 -7.66
N LYS A 290 -13.73 14.33 -8.16
CA LYS A 290 -14.77 13.52 -7.50
C LYS A 290 -14.30 12.09 -7.25
N MET A 291 -13.49 11.51 -8.15
CA MET A 291 -12.91 10.19 -7.90
C MET A 291 -11.91 10.17 -6.75
N PHE A 292 -11.10 11.21 -6.57
CA PHE A 292 -10.23 11.31 -5.39
C PHE A 292 -11.07 11.38 -4.09
N CYS A 293 -12.16 12.15 -4.10
CA CYS A 293 -13.12 12.17 -2.99
C CYS A 293 -13.81 10.81 -2.79
N LYS A 294 -14.21 10.12 -3.87
CA LYS A 294 -14.80 8.77 -3.81
C LYS A 294 -13.86 7.79 -3.14
N ILE A 295 -12.56 7.83 -3.49
CA ILE A 295 -11.54 6.97 -2.87
C ILE A 295 -11.41 7.29 -1.38
N PHE A 296 -11.37 8.56 -0.98
CA PHE A 296 -11.41 8.97 0.43
C PHE A 296 -12.65 8.43 1.16
N PHE A 297 -13.83 8.61 0.57
CA PHE A 297 -15.10 8.06 1.07
C PHE A 297 -15.22 6.54 0.93
N SER A 298 -14.23 5.85 0.37
CA SER A 298 -14.15 4.39 0.38
C SER A 298 -13.25 3.87 1.50
N VAL A 299 -12.40 4.71 2.13
CA VAL A 299 -11.46 4.26 3.17
C VAL A 299 -11.71 4.87 4.55
N VAL A 300 -12.30 6.06 4.62
CA VAL A 300 -12.58 6.74 5.89
C VAL A 300 -13.57 5.95 6.76
N ASN A 301 -13.52 6.12 8.08
CA ASN A 301 -14.52 5.55 8.99
C ASN A 301 -15.91 6.13 8.68
N SER A 302 -16.93 5.26 8.66
CA SER A 302 -18.33 5.60 8.41
C SER A 302 -18.87 6.68 9.34
N GLU A 303 -18.38 6.78 10.58
CA GLU A 303 -18.76 7.82 11.54
C GLU A 303 -18.41 9.24 11.08
N LEU A 304 -17.37 9.38 10.25
CA LEU A 304 -16.89 10.66 9.75
C LEU A 304 -17.60 11.08 8.46
N LEU A 305 -18.31 10.18 7.78
CA LEU A 305 -18.99 10.49 6.51
C LEU A 305 -20.03 11.59 6.65
N ASN A 306 -20.68 11.70 7.82
CA ASN A 306 -21.68 12.73 8.09
C ASN A 306 -21.10 14.16 8.00
N LYS A 307 -19.79 14.33 8.25
CA LYS A 307 -19.10 15.64 8.12
C LYS A 307 -18.88 16.07 6.66
N PHE A 308 -19.18 15.19 5.71
CA PHE A 308 -18.97 15.38 4.27
C PHE A 308 -20.24 15.06 3.47
N ASP A 309 -21.43 15.20 4.07
CA ASP A 309 -22.70 14.85 3.44
C ASP A 309 -22.96 15.66 2.15
N ASP A 310 -22.57 16.92 2.12
CA ASP A 310 -22.61 17.78 0.95
C ASP A 310 -21.62 17.34 -0.14
N THR A 311 -20.41 16.96 0.23
CA THR A 311 -19.41 16.40 -0.70
C THR A 311 -19.88 15.05 -1.26
N LEU A 312 -20.50 14.20 -0.44
CA LEU A 312 -21.08 12.93 -0.88
C LEU A 312 -22.20 13.15 -1.88
N LYS A 313 -23.09 14.11 -1.62
CA LYS A 313 -24.15 14.54 -2.55
C LYS A 313 -23.58 15.11 -3.85
N TRP A 314 -22.47 15.84 -3.81
CA TRP A 314 -21.81 16.32 -5.01
C TRP A 314 -21.19 15.17 -5.82
N VAL A 315 -20.44 14.28 -5.17
CA VAL A 315 -19.80 13.11 -5.82
C VAL A 315 -20.84 12.15 -6.41
N ARG A 316 -21.96 11.92 -5.72
CA ARG A 316 -22.96 10.92 -6.11
C ARG A 316 -24.14 11.47 -6.92
N ASN A 317 -24.53 12.73 -6.71
CA ASN A 317 -25.74 13.31 -7.30
C ASN A 317 -25.47 14.55 -8.15
N ASN A 318 -24.21 14.97 -8.30
CA ASN A 318 -23.84 16.24 -8.95
C ASN A 318 -24.55 17.47 -8.34
N ILE A 319 -24.90 17.42 -7.06
CA ILE A 319 -25.41 18.60 -6.34
C ILE A 319 -24.24 19.58 -6.18
N PRO A 320 -24.32 20.83 -6.67
CA PRO A 320 -23.19 21.77 -6.58
C PRO A 320 -22.68 21.98 -5.15
N LEU A 321 -21.37 21.80 -4.97
CA LEU A 321 -20.70 21.94 -3.68
C LEU A 321 -20.17 23.36 -3.46
N ILE A 322 -19.18 23.73 -4.26
CA ILE A 322 -18.43 25.00 -4.27
C ILE A 322 -18.17 25.42 -5.72
N GLU A 323 -17.80 26.69 -5.94
CA GLU A 323 -17.55 27.22 -7.28
C GLU A 323 -16.24 26.69 -7.88
N ASN A 324 -15.15 26.78 -7.11
CA ASN A 324 -13.82 26.33 -7.49
C ASN A 324 -13.36 25.21 -6.55
N LEU A 325 -12.63 24.23 -7.07
CA LEU A 325 -12.04 23.16 -6.29
C LEU A 325 -10.65 23.55 -5.78
N PRO A 326 -10.22 23.01 -4.63
CA PRO A 326 -8.83 23.10 -4.21
C PRO A 326 -7.88 22.55 -5.27
N VAL A 327 -6.65 23.09 -5.31
CA VAL A 327 -5.63 22.57 -6.24
C VAL A 327 -5.20 21.15 -5.85
N VAL A 328 -4.93 20.33 -6.86
CA VAL A 328 -4.38 18.99 -6.69
C VAL A 328 -2.88 19.04 -6.88
N ALA A 329 -2.13 18.54 -5.90
CA ALA A 329 -0.69 18.36 -6.02
C ALA A 329 -0.38 17.00 -6.65
N PHE A 330 0.60 16.97 -7.54
CA PHE A 330 1.02 15.78 -8.27
C PHE A 330 2.55 15.65 -8.23
N SER A 331 3.04 14.46 -7.93
CA SER A 331 4.46 14.15 -7.94
C SER A 331 4.76 12.84 -8.66
N PHE A 332 5.99 12.74 -9.16
CA PHE A 332 6.53 11.57 -9.82
C PHE A 332 7.82 11.13 -9.11
N PHE A 333 7.84 9.89 -8.62
CA PHE A 333 8.96 9.32 -7.88
C PHE A 333 9.62 8.21 -8.69
N GLN A 334 10.68 8.54 -9.44
CA GLN A 334 11.39 7.57 -10.32
C GLN A 334 11.80 6.29 -9.59
N GLU A 335 12.32 6.43 -8.36
CA GLU A 335 12.85 5.32 -7.57
C GLU A 335 11.77 4.49 -6.84
N ARG A 336 10.49 4.90 -6.90
CA ARG A 336 9.38 4.23 -6.20
C ARG A 336 8.32 3.77 -7.18
N LYS A 337 8.29 2.48 -7.48
CA LYS A 337 7.20 1.86 -8.23
C LYS A 337 6.34 1.02 -7.28
N HIS A 338 5.11 1.46 -7.07
CA HIS A 338 4.09 0.76 -6.31
C HIS A 338 3.47 -0.35 -7.16
N GLU A 339 3.62 -1.60 -6.73
CA GLU A 339 2.95 -2.75 -7.36
C GLU A 339 1.43 -2.72 -7.13
N GLN A 340 1.02 -2.31 -5.93
CA GLN A 340 -0.37 -2.06 -5.54
C GLN A 340 -0.56 -0.57 -5.26
N PRO A 341 -1.66 0.04 -5.70
CA PRO A 341 -1.93 1.42 -5.33
C PRO A 341 -2.23 1.53 -3.84
N TYR A 342 -2.10 2.73 -3.30
CA TYR A 342 -2.43 3.02 -1.92
C TYR A 342 -3.24 4.30 -1.78
N ALA A 343 -3.91 4.42 -0.64
CA ALA A 343 -4.53 5.66 -0.18
C ALA A 343 -4.05 5.96 1.25
N ALA A 344 -3.72 7.21 1.54
CA ALA A 344 -3.46 7.69 2.89
C ALA A 344 -4.40 8.86 3.20
N THR A 345 -5.17 8.75 4.28
CA THR A 345 -6.08 9.81 4.71
C THR A 345 -5.52 10.56 5.89
N PHE A 346 -5.69 11.87 5.88
CA PHE A 346 -5.26 12.76 6.95
C PHE A 346 -6.46 13.60 7.36
N ILE A 347 -6.90 13.43 8.60
CA ILE A 347 -8.09 14.10 9.13
C ILE A 347 -7.68 14.86 10.38
N LYS A 348 -7.84 16.18 10.35
CA LYS A 348 -7.44 17.09 11.41
C LYS A 348 -8.13 16.75 12.73
N LYS A 349 -7.38 16.74 13.83
CA LYS A 349 -7.89 16.40 15.17
C LYS A 349 -8.58 17.57 15.86
N GLU A 350 -8.01 18.77 15.75
CA GLU A 350 -8.46 19.98 16.43
C GLU A 350 -8.60 21.15 15.44
N ALA A 351 -9.55 22.05 15.70
CA ALA A 351 -9.79 23.21 14.84
C ALA A 351 -8.66 24.26 15.03
N ASP A 352 -7.97 24.60 13.94
CA ASP A 352 -7.04 25.74 13.82
C ASP A 352 -7.10 26.28 12.39
N ASP A 353 -7.20 27.59 12.18
CA ASP A 353 -7.52 28.19 10.88
C ASP A 353 -6.44 28.01 9.79
N LYS A 354 -5.31 27.34 10.09
CA LYS A 354 -4.11 27.35 9.24
C LYS A 354 -3.85 26.06 8.48
N THR A 355 -4.59 24.98 8.73
CA THR A 355 -4.35 23.68 8.11
C THR A 355 -5.64 23.06 7.54
N PRO A 356 -5.57 22.32 6.41
CA PRO A 356 -6.74 21.69 5.83
C PRO A 356 -7.41 20.68 6.78
N ASN A 357 -8.74 20.74 6.90
CA ASN A 357 -9.54 19.80 7.70
C ASN A 357 -9.32 18.33 7.33
N ALA A 358 -9.28 18.03 6.03
CA ALA A 358 -9.03 16.68 5.54
C ALA A 358 -8.37 16.70 4.17
N PHE A 359 -7.42 15.80 3.95
CA PHE A 359 -6.82 15.57 2.65
C PHE A 359 -6.48 14.08 2.46
N ILE A 360 -6.30 13.70 1.20
CA ILE A 360 -5.94 12.36 0.79
C ILE A 360 -4.67 12.38 -0.07
N GLU A 361 -3.80 11.41 0.17
CA GLU A 361 -2.73 11.01 -0.74
C GLU A 361 -3.12 9.71 -1.44
N ILE A 362 -2.98 9.65 -2.76
CA ILE A 362 -3.26 8.46 -3.58
C ILE A 362 -2.03 8.19 -4.43
N GLY A 363 -1.45 7.01 -4.32
CA GLY A 363 -0.32 6.62 -5.16
C GLY A 363 -0.60 5.36 -5.96
N PHE A 364 -0.08 5.32 -7.20
CA PHE A 364 -0.09 4.15 -8.07
C PHE A 364 1.10 4.21 -9.04
N GLY A 365 1.73 3.08 -9.34
CA GLY A 365 2.95 3.09 -10.15
C GLY A 365 4.00 4.00 -9.52
N GLN A 366 4.44 5.04 -10.23
CA GLN A 366 5.39 6.05 -9.74
C GLN A 366 4.75 7.40 -9.41
N PHE A 367 3.42 7.48 -9.46
CA PHE A 367 2.67 8.73 -9.40
C PHE A 367 1.97 8.87 -8.06
N VAL A 368 1.99 10.09 -7.52
CA VAL A 368 1.32 10.44 -6.26
C VAL A 368 0.48 11.69 -6.49
N TYR A 369 -0.78 11.61 -6.08
CA TYR A 369 -1.73 12.73 -6.03
C TYR A 369 -2.04 13.07 -4.60
N ILE A 370 -2.09 14.36 -4.27
CA ILE A 370 -2.53 14.85 -2.96
C ILE A 370 -3.59 15.92 -3.18
N THR A 371 -4.73 15.80 -2.51
CA THR A 371 -5.80 16.80 -2.60
C THR A 371 -6.61 16.90 -1.32
N GLN A 372 -7.22 18.06 -1.09
CA GLN A 372 -8.10 18.31 0.05
C GLN A 372 -9.49 17.72 -0.20
N ILE A 373 -10.21 17.40 0.86
CA ILE A 373 -11.61 16.96 0.77
C ILE A 373 -12.50 18.17 1.08
N PRO A 374 -13.09 18.82 0.07
CA PRO A 374 -13.88 20.01 0.28
C PRO A 374 -15.22 19.66 0.92
N SER A 375 -15.69 20.50 1.83
CA SER A 375 -17.06 20.58 2.33
C SER A 375 -17.39 22.06 2.58
N ARG A 376 -18.67 22.40 2.65
CA ARG A 376 -19.12 23.76 2.98
C ARG A 376 -18.69 24.17 4.39
N GLU A 377 -18.52 23.22 5.29
CA GLU A 377 -18.03 23.48 6.65
C GLU A 377 -16.55 23.87 6.69
N ASN A 378 -15.74 23.44 5.72
CA ASN A 378 -14.31 23.71 5.68
C ASN A 378 -13.88 24.64 4.54
N GLU A 379 -14.81 25.32 3.88
CA GLU A 379 -14.54 26.14 2.70
C GLU A 379 -13.49 27.24 2.95
N SER A 380 -13.47 27.82 4.16
CA SER A 380 -12.48 28.82 4.58
C SER A 380 -11.06 28.26 4.78
N GLU A 381 -10.92 26.94 4.93
CA GLU A 381 -9.63 26.26 5.12
C GLU A 381 -9.05 25.73 3.79
N LEU A 382 -9.80 25.84 2.69
CA LEU A 382 -9.42 25.29 1.39
C LEU A 382 -8.31 26.11 0.72
N LEU A 383 -7.28 25.40 0.26
CA LEU A 383 -6.14 25.99 -0.46
C LEU A 383 -6.36 25.90 -1.98
N TYR A 384 -6.61 27.04 -2.62
CA TYR A 384 -6.98 27.15 -4.04
C TYR A 384 -5.80 27.48 -4.97
N THR A 385 -4.62 27.77 -4.42
CA THR A 385 -3.44 28.14 -5.21
C THR A 385 -2.26 27.20 -4.96
N ALA A 386 -1.41 27.05 -5.97
CA ALA A 386 -0.17 26.29 -5.88
C ALA A 386 0.72 26.76 -4.72
N GLU A 387 0.83 28.08 -4.52
CA GLU A 387 1.64 28.67 -3.44
C GLU A 387 1.14 28.27 -2.06
N GLN A 388 -0.16 28.43 -1.81
CA GLN A 388 -0.80 28.05 -0.55
C GLN A 388 -0.60 26.56 -0.25
N PHE A 389 -0.88 25.70 -1.24
CA PHE A 389 -0.80 24.26 -1.03
C PHE A 389 0.64 23.77 -0.88
N ASN A 390 1.58 24.31 -1.67
CA ASN A 390 3.02 24.04 -1.51
C ASN A 390 3.54 24.43 -0.13
N LYS A 391 3.14 25.60 0.38
CA LYS A 391 3.52 26.05 1.72
C LYS A 391 3.04 25.07 2.78
N PHE A 392 1.80 24.59 2.67
CA PHE A 392 1.28 23.56 3.55
C PHE A 392 2.05 22.24 3.43
N LEU A 393 2.20 21.69 2.22
CA LEU A 393 2.91 20.42 2.03
C LEU A 393 4.35 20.48 2.54
N ARG A 394 5.07 21.58 2.32
CA ARG A 394 6.44 21.76 2.85
C ARG A 394 6.54 21.84 4.37
N SER A 395 5.44 22.16 5.07
CA SER A 395 5.39 22.07 6.53
C SER A 395 5.28 20.63 7.02
N LEU A 396 4.85 19.69 6.17
CA LEU A 396 4.77 18.27 6.53
C LEU A 396 6.14 17.60 6.37
N PRO A 397 6.65 16.90 7.40
CA PRO A 397 8.01 16.37 7.43
C PRO A 397 8.39 15.47 6.25
N HIS A 398 7.43 14.68 5.75
CA HIS A 398 7.62 13.71 4.69
C HIS A 398 7.56 14.30 3.27
N TYR A 399 7.07 15.54 3.13
CA TYR A 399 7.03 16.25 1.85
C TYR A 399 7.96 17.46 1.79
N LYS A 400 8.68 17.78 2.88
CA LYS A 400 9.57 18.94 2.97
C LYS A 400 10.50 19.15 1.77
N ASN A 401 11.00 18.05 1.20
CA ASN A 401 11.91 18.04 0.05
C ASN A 401 11.28 17.44 -1.22
N ALA A 402 9.96 17.21 -1.22
CA ALA A 402 9.27 16.70 -2.38
C ALA A 402 8.93 17.83 -3.36
N TYR A 403 8.97 17.49 -4.65
CA TYR A 403 8.57 18.40 -5.72
C TYR A 403 7.16 18.05 -6.18
N PHE A 404 6.33 19.07 -6.35
CA PHE A 404 4.95 18.91 -6.79
C PHE A 404 4.64 19.87 -7.95
N ASN A 405 3.92 19.35 -8.92
CA ASN A 405 3.15 20.15 -9.87
C ASN A 405 1.73 20.34 -9.30
N TYR A 406 1.07 21.43 -9.66
CA TYR A 406 -0.26 21.76 -9.17
C TYR A 406 -1.22 21.92 -10.34
N TYR A 407 -2.39 21.30 -10.21
CA TYR A 407 -3.40 21.26 -11.26
C TYR A 407 -4.75 21.72 -10.70
N ASP A 408 -5.47 22.51 -11.50
CA ASP A 408 -6.85 22.90 -11.24
C ASP A 408 -7.78 21.89 -11.92
N PHE A 409 -8.67 21.28 -11.13
CA PHE A 409 -9.66 20.32 -11.61
C PHE A 409 -11.10 20.88 -11.54
N SER A 410 -11.27 22.19 -11.40
CA SER A 410 -12.59 22.84 -11.33
C SER A 410 -13.39 22.77 -12.65
N GLY A 411 -12.72 22.43 -13.77
CA GLY A 411 -13.33 22.34 -15.10
C GLY A 411 -14.48 21.35 -15.17
N LYS A 412 -15.65 21.82 -15.65
CA LYS A 412 -16.90 21.04 -15.76
C LYS A 412 -17.18 20.51 -17.17
N THR A 413 -16.41 20.97 -18.15
CA THR A 413 -16.51 20.51 -19.54
C THR A 413 -15.40 19.52 -19.85
N PRO A 414 -15.63 18.56 -20.76
CA PRO A 414 -14.57 17.68 -21.23
C PRO A 414 -13.43 18.48 -21.87
N GLU A 415 -12.19 18.13 -21.53
CA GLU A 415 -10.98 18.70 -22.09
C GLU A 415 -9.93 17.61 -22.39
N HIS A 416 -8.90 17.99 -23.12
CA HIS A 416 -7.78 17.11 -23.46
C HIS A 416 -6.76 17.04 -22.33
N PHE A 417 -5.93 16.01 -22.36
CA PHE A 417 -4.90 15.80 -21.35
C PHE A 417 -3.76 16.81 -21.48
N HIS A 418 -3.61 17.66 -20.48
CA HIS A 418 -2.51 18.63 -20.40
C HIS A 418 -1.63 18.29 -19.19
N LEU A 419 -0.49 17.64 -19.43
CA LEU A 419 0.44 17.30 -18.35
C LEU A 419 1.86 17.73 -18.73
N ASN A 420 2.34 18.77 -18.04
CA ASN A 420 3.69 19.29 -18.20
C ASN A 420 4.63 18.46 -17.34
N PHE A 421 5.11 17.32 -17.84
CA PHE A 421 6.04 16.46 -17.11
C PHE A 421 7.39 17.12 -16.78
N PHE A 422 7.73 18.26 -17.40
CA PHE A 422 9.09 18.80 -17.44
C PHE A 422 9.22 20.32 -17.28
N GLN A 423 8.28 21.01 -16.62
CA GLN A 423 8.60 22.36 -16.14
C GLN A 423 9.41 22.24 -14.84
N HIS A 424 10.70 22.00 -15.01
CA HIS A 424 11.69 22.40 -14.02
C HIS A 424 11.53 23.91 -13.84
N VAL A 425 10.94 24.31 -12.72
CA VAL A 425 11.14 25.68 -12.23
C VAL A 425 12.39 25.58 -11.38
N ASP A 426 13.45 26.20 -11.90
CA ASP A 426 14.77 26.34 -11.26
C ASP A 426 14.70 26.77 -9.78
#